data_AF-A0A9E5M2Y4-F1
#
_entry.id   AF-A0A9E5M2Y4-F1
#
_cell.length_a   1.000
_cell.length_b   1.000
_cell.length_c   1.000
_cell.angle_alpha   90.00
_cell.angle_beta   90.00
_cell.angle_gamma   90.00
#
_symmetry.space_group_name_H-M   'P 1'
#
loop_
_entity.id
_entity.type
_entity.pdbx_description
1 polymer ?
#
loop_
_entity_poly.entity_id
_entity_poly.type
_entity_poly.pdbx_seq_one_letter_code
_entity_poly.pdbx_strand_id
1 'polypeptide(L)' 'PADHPLLGLPGTVLTPHIGSRTHESVQRQASCAVENLTRFLAGKEPIARAV' A
#
# COMPACT_ATOMS: atom_id res chain seq x y z
N PRO A 1 -5.90 17.34 8.96
CA PRO A 1 -5.51 18.24 10.07
C PRO A 1 -6.26 17.83 11.35
N ALA A 2 -5.71 18.16 12.53
CA ALA A 2 -6.35 17.80 13.80
C ALA A 2 -7.66 18.55 14.06
N ASP A 3 -7.87 19.68 13.39
CA ASP A 3 -9.02 20.57 13.46
C ASP A 3 -9.98 20.40 12.25
N HIS A 4 -9.85 19.30 11.51
CA HIS A 4 -10.65 19.11 10.30
C HIS A 4 -12.13 18.80 10.63
N PRO A 5 -13.11 19.46 9.97
CA PRO A 5 -14.53 19.33 10.32
C PRO A 5 -15.10 17.91 10.20
N LEU A 6 -14.53 17.07 9.33
CA LEU A 6 -14.96 15.67 9.19
C LEU A 6 -14.72 14.82 10.45
N LEU A 7 -13.85 15.24 11.37
CA LEU A 7 -13.61 14.51 12.62
C LEU A 7 -14.82 14.50 13.57
N GLY A 8 -15.75 15.44 13.42
CA GLY A 8 -16.97 15.54 14.23
C GLY A 8 -18.28 15.31 13.46
N LEU A 9 -18.22 14.97 12.17
CA LEU A 9 -19.42 14.85 11.32
C LEU A 9 -20.20 13.56 11.63
N PRO A 10 -21.50 13.64 12.01
CA PRO A 10 -22.32 12.46 12.27
C PRO A 10 -22.36 11.50 11.06
N GLY A 11 -22.31 10.20 11.32
CA GLY A 11 -22.32 9.17 10.26
C GLY A 11 -20.99 8.99 9.52
N THR A 12 -19.92 9.66 9.95
CA THR A 12 -18.60 9.55 9.33
C THR A 12 -17.69 8.60 10.11
N VAL A 13 -17.05 7.67 9.40
CA VAL A 13 -15.96 6.85 9.92
C VAL A 13 -14.70 7.18 9.13
N LEU A 14 -13.70 7.75 9.80
CA LEU A 14 -12.40 8.06 9.20
C LEU A 14 -11.40 6.99 9.57
N THR A 15 -10.64 6.51 8.58
CA THR A 15 -9.56 5.55 8.79
C THR A 15 -8.23 6.18 8.37
N PRO A 16 -7.12 5.96 9.11
CA PRO A 16 -5.83 6.57 8.79
C PRO A 16 -5.10 5.81 7.66
N HIS A 17 -5.75 5.67 6.50
CA HIS A 17 -5.22 4.96 5.32
C HIS A 17 -4.76 3.53 5.64
N ILE A 18 -5.54 2.81 6.43
CA ILE A 18 -5.22 1.44 6.88
C ILE A 18 -5.86 0.33 6.02
N GLY A 19 -6.47 0.68 4.88
CA GLY A 19 -7.19 -0.28 4.04
C GLY A 19 -6.34 -1.47 3.57
N SER A 20 -5.04 -1.26 3.32
CA SER A 20 -4.12 -2.34 2.90
C SER A 20 -3.31 -2.97 4.04
N ARG A 21 -3.59 -2.62 5.31
CA ARG A 21 -2.74 -2.96 6.47
C ARG A 21 -3.15 -4.26 7.17
N THR A 22 -3.48 -5.30 6.40
CA THR A 22 -3.55 -6.66 6.94
C THR A 22 -2.15 -7.29 6.99
N HIS A 23 -1.94 -8.27 7.86
CA HIS A 23 -0.66 -8.99 7.97
C HIS A 23 -0.22 -9.56 6.61
N GLU A 24 -1.14 -10.23 5.93
CA GLU A 24 -0.93 -10.91 4.67
C GLU A 24 -0.72 -9.93 3.52
N SER A 25 -1.46 -8.81 3.52
CA SER A 25 -1.35 -7.80 2.46
C SER A 25 0.00 -7.08 2.52
N VAL A 26 0.46 -6.71 3.72
CA VAL A 26 1.75 -6.04 3.91
C VAL A 26 2.91 -6.93 3.48
N GLN A 27 2.89 -8.21 3.87
CA GLN A 27 3.91 -9.18 3.46
C GLN A 27 3.93 -9.37 1.94
N ARG A 28 2.77 -9.55 1.29
CA ARG A 28 2.68 -9.72 -0.16
C ARG A 28 3.22 -8.51 -0.93
N GLN A 29 2.90 -7.29 -0.47
CA GLN A 29 3.41 -6.05 -1.08
C GLN A 29 4.94 -5.96 -0.98
N ALA A 30 5.49 -6.24 0.21
CA ALA A 30 6.94 -6.21 0.44
C ALA A 30 7.65 -7.26 -0.44
N SER A 31 7.17 -8.50 -0.44
CA SER A 31 7.73 -9.58 -1.26
C SER A 31 7.67 -9.25 -2.76
N CYS A 32 6.54 -8.69 -3.24
CA CYS A 32 6.40 -8.26 -4.63
C CYS A 32 7.41 -7.16 -4.99
N ALA A 33 7.59 -6.16 -4.14
CA ALA A 33 8.56 -5.09 -4.38
C ALA A 33 10.00 -5.62 -4.48
N VAL A 34 10.39 -6.51 -3.55
CA VAL A 34 11.73 -7.14 -3.55
C VAL A 34 11.93 -8.01 -4.78
N GLU A 35 10.94 -8.80 -5.18
CA GLU A 35 11.02 -9.65 -6.37
C GLU A 35 11.15 -8.82 -7.65
N ASN A 36 10.38 -7.74 -7.80
CA ASN A 36 10.49 -6.82 -8.93
C ASN A 36 11.91 -6.23 -9.03
N LEU A 37 12.45 -5.73 -7.91
CA LEU A 37 13.80 -5.19 -7.85
C LEU A 37 14.85 -6.25 -8.22
N THR A 38 14.72 -7.45 -7.67
CA THR A 38 15.64 -8.57 -7.91
C THR A 38 15.64 -8.98 -9.38
N ARG A 39 14.46 -9.08 -10.01
CA ARG A 39 14.35 -9.39 -11.44
C ARG A 39 14.98 -8.33 -12.32
N PHE A 40 14.66 -7.07 -12.05
CA PHE A 40 15.21 -5.94 -12.81
C PHE A 40 16.74 -5.94 -12.80
N LEU A 41 17.35 -6.08 -11.61
CA LEU A 41 18.81 -6.13 -11.46
C LEU A 41 19.44 -7.35 -12.13
N ALA A 42 18.69 -8.45 -12.30
CA ALA A 42 19.11 -9.63 -13.04
C ALA A 42 18.85 -9.54 -14.56
N GLY A 43 18.43 -8.38 -15.09
CA GLY A 43 18.08 -8.22 -16.50
C GLY A 43 16.82 -8.96 -16.93
N LYS A 44 15.96 -9.34 -15.97
CA LYS A 44 14.68 -10.02 -16.20
C LYS A 44 13.52 -9.03 -16.09
N GLU A 45 12.42 -9.34 -16.76
CA GLU A 45 11.21 -8.52 -16.69
C GLU A 45 10.62 -8.56 -15.25
N PRO A 46 10.35 -7.41 -14.62
CA PRO A 46 9.65 -7.34 -13.34
C PRO A 46 8.23 -7.91 -13.43
N ILE A 47 7.72 -8.50 -12.35
CA ILE A 47 6.36 -9.09 -12.30
C ILE A 47 5.24 -8.05 -12.32
N ALA A 48 5.51 -6.81 -11.90
CA ALA A 48 4.54 -5.73 -11.79
C ALA A 48 5.13 -4.43 -12.34
N ARG A 49 5.39 -4.39 -13.65
CA ARG A 49 5.82 -3.18 -14.36
C ARG A 49 4.60 -2.32 -14.68
N ALA A 50 4.61 -1.07 -14.21
CA ALA A 50 3.71 -0.06 -14.74
C ALA A 50 4.14 0.26 -16.18
N VAL A 51 3.20 0.12 -17.12
CA VAL A 51 3.40 0.45 -18.55
C VAL A 51 3.22 1.93 -18.81
#